data_AF-W1WFU3-F1
#
_entry.id   AF-W1WFU3-F1
#
_cell.length_a   1.000
_cell.length_b   1.000
_cell.length_c   1.000
_cell.angle_alpha   90.00
_cell.angle_beta   90.00
_cell.angle_gamma   90.00
#
_symmetry.space_group_name_H-M   'P 1'
#
loop_
_entity.id
_entity.type
_entity.pdbx_description
1 polymer ?
#
loop_
_entity_poly.entity_id
_entity_poly.type
_entity_poly.pdbx_seq_one_letter_code
_entity_poly.pdbx_strand_id
1 'polypeptide(L)'
;GILSLAMFQQVESEALWDGMTWLGLFAIIILGTVVSFNAYMEGVTLIGALQGSILSSLEPISAAIFGWVLLGNHFTLVGIFGMICIIATVFIIAWDRHRQIKREVLEKLNKVEMK
;
A
#
# COMPACT_ATOMS: atom_id res chain seq x y z
N GLY A 1 9.75 -12.14 15.89
CA GLY A 1 10.35 -13.44 16.24
C GLY A 1 11.86 -13.34 16.11
N ILE A 2 12.61 -13.84 17.10
CA ILE A 2 14.08 -13.90 17.28
C ILE A 2 14.93 -12.80 16.61
N LEU A 3 14.95 -12.70 15.28
CA LEU A 3 15.56 -11.59 14.53
C LEU A 3 15.02 -10.21 14.96
N SER A 4 13.71 -10.11 15.21
CA SER A 4 13.10 -8.84 15.66
C SER A 4 13.55 -8.44 17.07
N LEU A 5 13.83 -9.42 17.96
CA LEU A 5 14.35 -9.18 19.31
C LEU A 5 15.80 -8.69 19.27
N ALA A 6 16.59 -9.13 18.28
CA ALA A 6 17.98 -8.71 18.10
C ALA A 6 18.11 -7.30 17.49
N MET A 7 17.20 -6.93 16.58
CA MET A 7 17.22 -5.61 15.91
C MET A 7 16.54 -4.50 16.73
N PHE A 8 15.46 -4.81 17.43
CA PHE A 8 14.72 -3.86 18.25
C PHE A 8 14.98 -4.19 19.73
N GLN A 9 16.04 -3.64 20.31
CA GLN A 9 16.31 -3.69 21.75
C GLN A 9 15.36 -2.78 22.54
N GLN A 10 14.05 -2.87 22.32
CA GLN A 10 13.02 -2.12 23.06
C GLN A 10 12.44 -2.94 24.22
N VAL A 11 13.31 -3.61 24.99
CA VAL A 11 12.89 -4.48 26.10
C VAL A 11 12.35 -3.68 27.30
N GLU A 12 12.65 -2.38 27.38
CA GLU A 12 12.15 -1.47 28.43
C GLU A 12 11.28 -0.35 27.85
N SER A 13 10.22 -0.71 27.10
CA SER A 13 9.16 0.26 26.85
C SER A 13 8.25 0.29 28.07
N GLU A 14 8.35 1.35 28.88
CA GLU A 14 7.33 1.69 29.88
C GLU A 14 6.04 2.09 29.15
N ALA A 15 5.33 1.11 28.61
CA ALA A 15 4.02 1.33 28.03
C ALA A 15 3.07 1.67 29.18
N LEU A 16 2.75 2.96 29.30
CA LEU A 16 1.70 3.43 30.19
C LEU A 16 0.36 2.94 29.65
N TRP A 17 -0.17 1.89 30.27
CA TRP A 17 -1.46 1.29 29.95
C TRP A 17 -2.61 2.13 30.50
N ASP A 18 -2.79 3.32 29.96
CA ASP A 18 -3.90 4.21 30.27
C ASP A 18 -5.12 3.92 29.36
N GLY A 19 -6.30 4.40 29.76
CA GLY A 19 -7.53 4.29 28.98
C GLY A 19 -7.39 4.86 27.56
N MET A 20 -6.59 5.91 27.38
CA MET A 20 -6.27 6.46 26.05
C MET A 20 -5.48 5.47 25.18
N THR A 21 -4.53 4.73 25.77
CA THR A 21 -3.73 3.71 25.06
C THR A 21 -4.62 2.57 24.57
N TRP A 22 -5.55 2.11 25.40
CA TRP A 22 -6.54 1.10 25.03
C TRP A 22 -7.47 1.56 23.91
N LEU A 23 -7.94 2.80 23.97
CA LEU A 23 -8.78 3.38 22.93
C LEU A 23 -8.01 3.52 21.61
N GLY A 24 -6.76 3.99 21.65
CA GLY A 24 -5.90 4.07 20.47
C GLY A 24 -5.65 2.70 19.85
N LEU A 25 -5.37 1.68 20.67
CA LEU A 25 -5.20 0.30 20.21
C LEU A 25 -6.46 -0.22 19.51
N PHE A 26 -7.64 -0.02 20.13
CA PHE A 26 -8.90 -0.44 19.54
C PHE A 26 -9.19 0.29 18.23
N ALA A 27 -8.92 1.59 18.16
CA ALA A 27 -9.08 2.38 16.94
C ALA A 27 -8.19 1.85 15.80
N ILE A 28 -6.92 1.53 16.08
CA ILE A 28 -5.99 0.97 15.08
C ILE A 28 -6.47 -0.40 14.58
N ILE A 29 -6.91 -1.27 15.50
CA ILE A 29 -7.39 -2.61 15.14
C ILE A 29 -8.67 -2.51 14.31
N ILE A 30 -9.69 -1.81 14.81
CA ILE A 30 -10.99 -1.78 14.17
C ILE A 30 -10.99 -0.88 12.94
N LEU A 31 -10.64 0.40 13.09
CA LEU A 31 -10.71 1.35 11.98
C LEU A 31 -9.51 1.19 11.04
N GLY A 32 -8.30 1.10 11.60
CA GLY A 32 -7.08 1.00 10.81
C GLY A 32 -6.92 -0.32 10.05
N THR A 33 -7.42 -1.43 10.61
CA THR A 33 -7.23 -2.76 10.02
C THR A 33 -8.54 -3.36 9.52
N VAL A 34 -9.50 -3.67 10.39
CA VAL A 34 -10.69 -4.44 10.01
C VAL A 34 -11.56 -3.70 9.00
N VAL A 35 -11.95 -2.47 9.30
CA VAL A 35 -12.83 -1.67 8.44
C VAL A 35 -12.10 -1.30 7.14
N SER A 36 -10.86 -0.81 7.25
CA SER A 36 -10.04 -0.44 6.09
C SER A 36 -9.84 -1.60 5.12
N PHE A 37 -9.49 -2.80 5.63
CA PHE A 37 -9.26 -3.97 4.79
C PHE A 37 -10.53 -4.50 4.14
N ASN A 38 -11.66 -4.52 4.86
CA ASN A 38 -12.95 -4.90 4.26
C ASN A 38 -13.37 -3.92 3.17
N ALA A 39 -13.25 -2.61 3.41
CA ALA A 39 -13.53 -1.58 2.41
C ALA A 39 -12.61 -1.69 1.19
N TYR A 40 -11.32 -2.01 1.40
CA TYR A 40 -10.39 -2.29 0.31
C TYR A 40 -10.83 -3.52 -0.50
N MET A 41 -11.13 -4.65 0.16
CA MET A 41 -11.58 -5.87 -0.51
C MET A 41 -12.86 -5.64 -1.31
N GLU A 42 -13.86 -4.98 -0.72
CA GLU A 42 -15.09 -4.64 -1.40
C GLU A 42 -14.84 -3.71 -2.59
N GLY A 43 -14.00 -2.68 -2.43
CA GLY A 43 -13.55 -1.82 -3.52
C GLY A 43 -12.89 -2.61 -4.65
N VAL A 44 -11.97 -3.52 -4.34
CA VAL A 44 -11.31 -4.38 -5.33
C VAL A 44 -12.32 -5.28 -6.05
N THR A 45 -13.34 -5.79 -5.36
CA THR A 45 -14.39 -6.59 -6.01
C THR A 45 -15.30 -5.77 -6.94
N LEU A 46 -15.58 -4.52 -6.61
CA LEU A 46 -16.42 -3.63 -7.42
C LEU A 46 -15.70 -3.13 -8.68
N ILE A 47 -14.44 -2.71 -8.55
CA ILE A 47 -13.68 -2.06 -9.63
C ILE A 47 -12.80 -3.07 -10.40
N GLY A 48 -12.67 -4.29 -9.88
CA GLY A 48 -11.88 -5.39 -10.43
C GLY A 48 -10.40 -5.34 -10.05
N ALA A 49 -9.75 -6.50 -10.14
CA ALA A 49 -8.35 -6.71 -9.73
C ALA A 49 -7.35 -5.74 -10.39
N LEU A 50 -7.65 -5.27 -11.61
CA LEU A 50 -6.81 -4.30 -12.32
C LEU A 50 -6.75 -2.94 -11.61
N GLN A 51 -7.91 -2.39 -11.27
CA GLN A 51 -7.99 -1.08 -10.63
C GLN A 51 -7.51 -1.17 -9.17
N GLY A 52 -7.75 -2.30 -8.50
CA GLY A 52 -7.19 -2.61 -7.19
C GLY A 52 -5.66 -2.57 -7.15
N SER A 53 -4.99 -3.15 -8.16
CA SER A 53 -3.53 -3.12 -8.26
C SER A 53 -2.98 -1.70 -8.45
N ILE A 54 -3.69 -0.85 -9.18
CA ILE A 54 -3.31 0.56 -9.35
C ILE A 54 -3.48 1.31 -8.02
N LEU A 55 -4.59 1.08 -7.30
CA LEU A 55 -4.85 1.68 -6.00
C LEU A 55 -3.82 1.28 -4.94
N SER A 56 -3.43 0.00 -4.91
CA SER A 56 -2.35 -0.48 -4.02
C SER A 56 -1.00 0.17 -4.35
N SER A 57 -0.74 0.47 -5.63
CA SER A 57 0.48 1.17 -6.02
C SER A 57 0.52 2.65 -5.58
N LEU A 58 -0.61 3.22 -5.14
CA LEU A 58 -0.66 4.56 -4.55
C LEU A 58 -0.31 4.57 -3.05
N GLU A 59 -0.33 3.42 -2.38
CA GLU A 59 0.00 3.28 -0.96
C GLU A 59 1.31 4.00 -0.55
N PRO A 60 2.47 3.80 -1.22
CA PRO A 60 3.70 4.45 -0.80
C PRO A 60 3.65 5.98 -0.96
N ILE A 61 2.86 6.49 -1.90
CA ILE A 61 2.68 7.94 -2.09
C ILE A 61 1.86 8.49 -0.93
N SER A 62 0.74 7.83 -0.58
CA SER A 62 -0.07 8.21 0.58
C SER A 62 0.74 8.14 1.88
N ALA A 63 1.52 7.08 2.09
CA ALA A 63 2.38 6.92 3.25
C ALA A 63 3.40 8.07 3.38
N ALA A 64 4.03 8.48 2.27
CA ALA A 64 4.94 9.60 2.26
C ALA A 64 4.26 10.94 2.61
N ILE A 65 3.09 11.21 2.02
CA ILE A 65 2.33 12.44 2.26
C ILE A 65 1.86 12.51 3.72
N PHE A 66 1.25 11.44 4.23
CA PHE A 66 0.80 11.39 5.62
C PHE A 66 1.97 11.43 6.60
N GLY A 67 3.10 10.77 6.29
CA GLY A 67 4.32 10.88 7.07
C GLY A 67 4.83 12.32 7.19
N TRP A 68 4.74 13.11 6.13
CA TRP A 68 5.13 14.52 6.16
C TRP A 68 4.10 15.40 6.87
N VAL A 69 2.81 15.26 6.53
CA VAL A 69 1.75 16.16 7.02
C VAL A 69 1.32 15.85 8.45
N LEU A 70 1.11 14.57 8.79
CA LEU A 70 0.60 14.17 10.11
C LEU A 70 1.72 13.96 11.12
N LEU A 71 2.84 13.35 10.71
CA LEU A 71 3.95 13.05 11.61
C LEU A 71 5.04 14.14 11.60
N GLY A 72 4.94 15.13 10.71
CA GLY A 72 5.92 16.22 10.60
C GLY A 72 7.30 15.75 10.10
N ASN A 73 7.39 14.58 9.47
CA ASN A 73 8.66 14.02 9.05
C ASN A 73 9.27 14.83 7.90
N HIS A 74 10.50 15.33 8.06
CA HIS A 74 11.18 16.08 7.01
C HIS A 74 11.71 15.16 5.92
N PHE A 75 11.47 15.53 4.66
CA PHE A 75 12.05 14.82 3.53
C PHE A 75 13.55 15.11 3.43
N THR A 76 14.37 14.09 3.68
CA THR A 76 15.80 14.13 3.40
C THR A 76 16.05 13.97 1.90
N LEU A 77 17.20 14.43 1.39
CA LEU A 77 17.56 14.26 -0.03
C LEU A 77 17.51 12.78 -0.47
N VAL A 78 17.95 11.88 0.41
CA VAL A 78 17.88 10.43 0.18
C VAL A 78 16.43 9.94 0.17
N GLY A 79 15.58 10.46 1.06
CA GLY A 79 14.14 10.15 1.09
C GLY A 79 13.41 10.60 -0.17
N ILE A 80 13.76 11.76 -0.72
CA ILE A 80 13.21 12.26 -1.98
C ILE A 80 13.65 11.37 -3.14
N PHE A 81 14.94 11.00 -3.20
CA PHE A 81 15.43 10.08 -4.23
C PHE A 81 14.75 8.71 -4.16
N GLY A 82 14.60 8.16 -2.95
CA GLY A 82 13.85 6.93 -2.73
C GLY A 82 12.39 7.03 -3.18
N MET A 83 11.72 8.16 -2.90
CA MET A 83 10.36 8.41 -3.36
C MET A 83 10.26 8.45 -4.89
N ILE A 84 11.20 9.12 -5.56
CA ILE A 84 11.28 9.15 -7.03
C ILE A 84 11.45 7.72 -7.58
N CYS A 85 12.32 6.91 -6.98
CA CYS A 85 12.51 5.51 -7.39
C CYS A 85 11.23 4.69 -7.23
N ILE A 86 10.52 4.81 -6.11
CA ILE A 86 9.26 4.09 -5.86
C ILE A 86 8.20 4.49 -6.90
N ILE A 87 8.02 5.80 -7.12
CA ILE A 87 7.07 6.33 -8.11
C ILE A 87 7.43 5.81 -9.51
N ALA A 88 8.71 5.84 -9.89
CA ALA A 88 9.17 5.31 -11.17
C ALA A 88 8.82 3.81 -11.34
N THR A 89 9.04 2.99 -10.31
CA THR A 89 8.65 1.57 -10.33
C THR A 89 7.15 1.39 -10.54
N VAL A 90 6.32 2.17 -9.85
CA VAL A 90 4.85 2.15 -10.03
C VAL A 90 4.47 2.44 -11.48
N PHE A 91 5.05 3.48 -12.08
CA PHE A 91 4.79 3.81 -13.50
C PHE A 91 5.23 2.70 -14.45
N ILE A 92 6.41 2.09 -14.23
CA ILE A 92 6.92 0.99 -15.05
C ILE A 92 5.97 -0.21 -15.00
N ILE A 93 5.53 -0.61 -13.79
CA ILE A 93 4.61 -1.74 -13.61
C ILE A 93 3.25 -1.44 -14.24
N ALA A 94 2.72 -0.23 -14.03
CA ALA A 94 1.45 0.18 -14.63
C ALA A 94 1.50 0.13 -16.16
N TRP A 95 2.59 0.61 -16.76
CA TRP A 95 2.79 0.59 -18.21
C TRP A 95 2.93 -0.83 -18.77
N ASP A 96 3.70 -1.70 -18.11
CA ASP A 96 3.86 -3.09 -18.53
C ASP A 96 2.53 -3.85 -18.46
N ARG A 97 1.77 -3.67 -17.37
CA ARG A 97 0.45 -4.27 -17.20
C ARG A 97 -0.53 -3.86 -18.30
N HIS A 98 -0.55 -2.58 -18.68
CA HIS A 98 -1.43 -2.09 -19.74
C HIS A 98 -1.13 -2.73 -21.10
N ARG A 99 0.15 -3.06 -21.36
CA ARG A 99 0.56 -3.82 -22.56
C ARG A 99 0.12 -5.28 -22.51
N GLN A 100 0.23 -5.94 -21.37
CA GLN A 100 -0.20 -7.34 -21.21
C GLN A 100 -1.70 -7.50 -21.50
N ILE A 101 -2.55 -6.62 -20.93
CA ILE A 101 -4.00 -6.66 -21.15
C ILE A 101 -4.35 -6.46 -22.63
N LYS A 102 -3.71 -5.48 -23.28
CA LYS A 102 -3.95 -5.24 -24.70
C LYS A 102 -3.59 -6.46 -25.55
N ARG A 103 -2.50 -7.17 -25.23
CA ARG A 103 -2.10 -8.40 -25.91
C ARG A 103 -3.12 -9.53 -25.71
N GLU A 104 -3.56 -9.76 -24.47
CA GLU A 104 -4.58 -10.78 -24.17
C GLU A 104 -5.90 -10.52 -24.89
N VAL A 105 -6.34 -9.26 -24.97
CA VAL A 105 -7.57 -8.88 -25.70
C VAL A 105 -7.40 -9.10 -27.21
N LEU A 106 -6.27 -8.69 -27.79
CA LEU A 106 -6.01 -8.89 -29.23
C LEU A 106 -5.93 -10.38 -29.61
N GLU A 107 -5.31 -11.22 -28.78
CA GLU A 107 -5.29 -12.67 -29.00
C GLU A 107 -6.68 -13.30 -28.94
N LYS A 108 -7.55 -12.83 -28.04
CA LYS A 108 -8.94 -13.29 -27.96
C LYS A 108 -9.74 -12.88 -29.19
N LEU A 109 -9.59 -11.64 -29.67
CA LEU A 109 -10.28 -11.16 -30.87
C LEU A 109 -9.87 -11.95 -32.12
N ASN A 110 -8.56 -12.17 -32.32
CA ASN A 110 -8.05 -12.91 -33.47
C ASN A 110 -8.54 -14.37 -33.48
N LYS A 111 -8.69 -15.01 -32.30
CA LYS A 111 -9.30 -16.36 -32.20
C LYS A 111 -10.78 -16.41 -32.54
N VAL A 112 -11.51 -15.30 -32.38
CA VAL A 112 -12.94 -15.20 -32.70
C VAL A 112 -13.15 -14.99 -34.19
N GLU A 113 -12.36 -14.12 -34.84
CA GLU A 113 -12.46 -13.89 -36.29
C GLU A 113 -12.09 -15.12 -37.14
N MET A 114 -11.26 -16.01 -36.59
CA MET A 114 -10.83 -17.25 -37.25
C MET A 114 -11.82 -18.42 -37.09
N LYS A 115 -12.93 -18.23 -36.36
CA LYS A 115 -13.98 -19.22 -36.11
C LYS A 115 -15.25 -18.90 -36.91
#